data_AF-A0AA39IBV4-F1
#
_entry.id   AF-A0AA39IBV4-F1
#
_cell.length_a   1.000
_cell.length_b   1.000
_cell.length_c   1.000
_cell.angle_alpha   90.00
_cell.angle_beta   90.00
_cell.angle_gamma   90.00
#
_symmetry.space_group_name_H-M   'P 1'
#
loop_
_entity.id
_entity.type
_entity.pdbx_description
1 polymer ?
#
loop_
_entity_poly.entity_id
_entity_poly.type
_entity_poly.pdbx_seq_one_letter_code
_entity_poly.pdbx_strand_id
1 'polypeptide(L)'
;MNDLPLDFYEKICVVGCSSRCTDTPHLFKELRHIAGSFGVFAQRMFDSCCYCSFVIRRNSIRMNRVKKYSQHQDIRNLSNLRDFYIAWVTITFEDGDALNVDHDIAERVRYIRSRHRESRWCLQMDSPIISEQWAECLSTWKLHCLTICTELQESSLELCKRIVEKGALTKLLLCYDITDESRDSVELAKSALLQERFTSLYIRSRSPLTEIIDFWRVNAHRLSGKDVLFDGKYQSVTHMYNDFRLCNEEDWIPIEKRYAYFPRTLFDIPSRPRCLNFDGRSNEKEHNMFMFYDSAICDTVTNTIGLLFT
;
A
#
# COMPACT_ATOMS: atom_id res chain seq x y z
N MET A 1 18.79 8.69 28.42
CA MET A 1 18.56 7.93 27.16
C MET A 1 17.07 8.01 26.90
N ASN A 2 16.67 8.75 25.87
CA ASN A 2 15.27 8.86 25.48
C ASN A 2 15.03 7.79 24.42
N ASP A 3 14.68 6.60 24.87
CA ASP A 3 14.40 5.45 24.02
C ASP A 3 13.04 5.67 23.34
N LEU A 4 13.07 6.18 22.11
CA LEU A 4 11.90 6.08 21.25
C LEU A 4 11.57 4.58 21.06
N PRO A 5 10.29 4.19 21.03
CA PRO A 5 9.90 2.79 20.83
C PRO A 5 10.46 2.24 19.52
N LEU A 6 10.82 0.95 19.47
CA LEU A 6 11.28 0.27 18.25
C LEU A 6 10.34 0.52 17.07
N ASP A 7 9.02 0.53 17.33
CA ASP A 7 7.94 0.83 16.40
C ASP A 7 8.08 2.20 15.70
N PHE A 8 8.70 3.19 16.35
CA PHE A 8 8.96 4.50 15.76
C PHE A 8 10.05 4.40 14.68
N TYR A 9 11.10 3.63 14.96
CA TYR A 9 12.19 3.40 14.01
C TYR A 9 11.74 2.54 12.83
N GLU A 10 10.91 1.51 13.09
CA GLU A 10 10.31 0.69 12.04
C GLU A 10 9.40 1.51 11.13
N LYS A 11 8.58 2.41 11.69
CA LYS A 11 7.74 3.33 10.91
C LYS A 11 8.54 4.19 9.94
N ILE A 12 9.73 4.66 10.32
CA ILE A 12 10.58 5.48 9.44
C ILE A 12 11.20 4.65 8.32
N CYS A 13 11.73 3.46 8.62
CA CYS A 13 12.23 2.55 7.58
C CYS A 13 11.11 2.17 6.60
N VAL A 14 9.89 2.02 7.11
CA VAL A 14 8.68 1.67 6.35
C VAL A 14 8.17 2.81 5.48
N VAL A 15 8.19 4.05 5.98
CA VAL A 15 7.81 5.23 5.20
C VAL A 15 8.71 5.35 3.97
N GLY A 16 9.99 5.04 4.12
CA GLY A 16 10.91 4.92 2.98
C GLY A 16 10.56 3.82 1.99
N CYS A 17 9.92 2.74 2.42
CA CYS A 17 9.65 1.55 1.62
C CYS A 17 8.25 1.50 1.00
N SER A 18 7.43 2.54 1.17
CA SER A 18 6.09 2.54 0.57
C SER A 18 6.17 2.55 -0.96
N SER A 19 5.32 1.75 -1.57
CA SER A 19 5.39 1.18 -2.92
C SER A 19 5.37 2.15 -4.12
N ARG A 20 5.42 3.46 -3.89
CA ARG A 20 5.63 4.47 -4.95
C ARG A 20 7.04 5.05 -4.98
N CYS A 21 7.85 4.84 -3.96
CA CYS A 21 9.18 5.44 -3.90
C CYS A 21 10.19 4.64 -4.72
N THR A 22 10.19 4.84 -6.05
CA THR A 22 11.44 4.80 -6.82
C THR A 22 12.49 5.75 -6.24
N ASP A 23 12.04 6.73 -5.44
CA ASP A 23 12.84 7.68 -4.65
C ASP A 23 13.19 7.20 -3.23
N THR A 24 13.12 5.89 -2.97
CA THR A 24 13.69 5.24 -1.78
C THR A 24 15.10 5.80 -1.46
N PRO A 25 16.00 6.01 -2.45
CA PRO A 25 17.34 6.57 -2.18
C PRO A 25 17.34 7.96 -1.53
N HIS A 26 16.33 8.80 -1.81
CA HIS A 26 16.29 10.18 -1.33
C HIS A 26 15.95 10.27 0.16
N LEU A 27 14.92 9.55 0.63
CA LEU A 27 14.58 9.53 2.05
C LEU A 27 15.73 8.99 2.91
N PHE A 28 16.43 7.96 2.43
CA PHE A 28 17.58 7.39 3.15
C PHE A 28 18.83 8.26 3.09
N LYS A 29 19.01 9.07 2.03
CA LYS A 29 20.04 10.10 1.99
C LYS A 29 19.81 11.17 3.05
N GLU A 30 18.56 11.58 3.27
CA GLU A 30 18.19 12.50 4.35
C GLU A 30 18.40 11.87 5.74
N LEU A 31 18.11 10.58 5.91
CA LEU A 31 18.35 9.87 7.18
C LEU A 31 19.84 9.85 7.60
N ARG A 32 20.77 9.86 6.64
CA ARG A 32 22.23 9.99 6.90
C ARG A 32 22.62 11.32 7.53
N HIS A 33 21.80 12.35 7.35
CA HIS A 33 22.04 13.69 7.87
C HIS A 33 21.43 13.90 9.26
N ILE A 34 20.69 12.92 9.80
CA ILE A 34 20.15 13.05 11.15
C ILE A 34 21.30 12.88 12.15
N ALA A 35 21.49 13.88 13.00
CA ALA A 35 22.55 13.88 14.00
C ALA A 35 22.18 13.04 15.25
N GLY A 36 23.20 12.68 16.03
CA GLY A 36 23.05 12.03 17.32
C GLY A 36 22.80 10.53 17.27
N SER A 37 22.49 9.94 18.43
CA SER A 37 22.29 8.50 18.60
C SER A 37 21.19 7.93 17.69
N PHE A 38 20.16 8.74 17.43
CA PHE A 38 19.07 8.40 16.53
C PHE A 38 19.54 8.15 15.10
N GLY A 39 20.32 9.07 14.52
CA GLY A 39 20.83 8.93 13.16
C GLY A 39 21.78 7.75 13.01
N VAL A 40 22.62 7.51 14.03
CA VAL A 40 23.50 6.33 14.07
C VAL A 40 22.69 5.03 14.06
N PHE A 41 21.60 4.96 14.82
CA PHE A 41 20.72 3.79 14.84
C PHE A 41 19.98 3.60 13.50
N ALA A 42 19.38 4.67 12.97
CA ALA A 42 18.69 4.65 11.69
C ALA A 42 19.61 4.19 10.55
N GLN A 43 20.86 4.67 10.54
CA GLN A 43 21.88 4.27 9.58
C GLN A 43 22.24 2.78 9.71
N ARG A 44 22.45 2.28 10.94
CA ARG A 44 22.73 0.85 11.18
C ARG A 44 21.58 -0.04 10.74
N MET A 45 20.34 0.37 11.05
CA MET A 45 19.15 -0.34 10.60
C MET A 45 19.10 -0.36 9.08
N PHE A 46 19.30 0.77 8.41
CA PHE A 46 19.32 0.85 6.95
C PHE A 46 20.41 -0.05 6.32
N ASP A 47 21.60 -0.06 6.89
CA ASP A 47 22.73 -0.87 6.39
C ASP A 47 22.52 -2.38 6.56
N SER A 48 21.70 -2.76 7.55
CA SER A 48 21.39 -4.16 7.89
C SER A 48 20.01 -4.62 7.40
N CYS A 49 19.19 -3.69 6.89
CA CYS A 49 17.85 -3.95 6.43
C CYS A 49 17.86 -4.56 5.04
N CYS A 50 17.08 -5.61 4.88
CA CYS A 50 16.92 -6.34 3.64
C CYS A 50 15.44 -6.42 3.24
N TYR A 51 15.21 -6.52 1.94
CA TYR A 51 13.94 -7.01 1.41
C TYR A 51 14.14 -8.39 0.77
N CYS A 52 13.18 -9.27 0.97
CA CYS A 52 13.13 -10.59 0.37
C CYS A 52 12.02 -10.62 -0.70
N SER A 53 12.31 -11.23 -1.84
CA SER A 53 11.37 -11.35 -2.95
C SER A 53 11.38 -12.78 -3.49
N PHE A 54 10.19 -13.35 -3.56
CA PHE A 54 9.90 -14.62 -4.22
C PHE A 54 9.06 -14.34 -5.47
N VAL A 55 9.50 -14.82 -6.62
CA VAL A 55 8.68 -14.85 -7.84
C VAL A 55 8.34 -16.29 -8.14
N ILE A 56 7.05 -16.57 -8.07
CA ILE A 56 6.46 -17.86 -8.33
C ILE A 56 5.90 -17.82 -9.75
N ARG A 57 6.37 -18.73 -10.60
CA ARG A 57 5.89 -18.90 -11.97
C ARG A 57 5.48 -20.33 -12.21
N ARG A 58 4.24 -20.57 -12.67
CA ARG A 58 3.68 -21.93 -12.83
C ARG A 58 3.88 -22.79 -11.58
N ASN A 59 3.59 -22.21 -10.41
CA ASN A 59 3.79 -22.81 -9.08
C ASN A 59 5.23 -23.23 -8.70
N SER A 60 6.24 -22.73 -9.43
CA SER A 60 7.67 -22.98 -9.14
C SER A 60 8.43 -21.68 -8.85
N ILE A 61 9.54 -21.74 -8.09
CA ILE A 61 10.39 -20.56 -7.87
C ILE A 61 11.13 -20.24 -9.14
N ARG A 62 10.76 -19.15 -9.79
CA ARG A 62 11.57 -18.55 -10.84
C ARG A 62 12.71 -17.73 -10.24
N MET A 63 12.41 -17.02 -9.15
CA MET A 63 13.34 -16.11 -8.53
C MET A 63 13.18 -16.10 -7.02
N ASN A 64 14.30 -16.19 -6.31
CA ASN A 64 14.38 -15.91 -4.88
C ASN A 64 15.56 -14.98 -4.68
N ARG A 65 15.28 -13.77 -4.21
CA ARG A 65 16.29 -12.73 -4.00
C ARG A 65 16.13 -12.12 -2.63
N VAL A 66 17.25 -11.88 -1.98
CA VAL A 66 17.31 -11.00 -0.82
C VAL A 66 18.26 -9.87 -1.18
N LYS A 67 17.83 -8.63 -1.03
CA LYS A 67 18.66 -7.47 -1.32
C LYS A 67 18.77 -6.57 -0.12
N LYS A 68 19.96 -6.03 0.10
CA LYS A 68 20.19 -4.97 1.07
C LYS A 68 19.69 -3.64 0.52
N TYR A 69 19.03 -2.86 1.36
CA TYR A 69 18.61 -1.51 1.00
C TYR A 69 19.80 -0.59 0.67
N SER A 70 20.88 -0.67 1.44
CA SER A 70 22.03 0.23 1.33
C SER A 70 22.91 0.04 0.10
N GLN A 71 22.87 -1.14 -0.52
CA GLN A 71 23.86 -1.53 -1.55
C GLN A 71 23.21 -1.91 -2.88
N HIS A 72 21.88 -2.03 -2.95
CA HIS A 72 21.15 -2.60 -4.10
C HIS A 72 21.75 -3.93 -4.61
N GLN A 73 22.46 -4.65 -3.74
CA GLN A 73 23.21 -5.85 -4.08
C GLN A 73 22.39 -7.10 -3.70
N ASP A 74 22.31 -8.05 -4.62
CA ASP A 74 21.71 -9.36 -4.38
C ASP A 74 22.59 -10.18 -3.42
N ILE A 75 22.01 -10.63 -2.32
CA ILE A 75 22.61 -11.60 -1.40
C ILE A 75 22.42 -12.99 -2.03
N ARG A 76 23.48 -13.49 -2.68
CA ARG A 76 23.45 -14.80 -3.37
C ARG A 76 23.46 -15.98 -2.41
N ASN A 77 23.99 -15.82 -1.21
CA ASN A 77 24.05 -16.88 -0.21
C ASN A 77 23.03 -16.65 0.92
N LEU A 78 21.95 -17.44 0.89
CA LEU A 78 20.87 -17.37 1.87
C LEU A 78 21.16 -18.15 3.16
N SER A 79 22.32 -18.83 3.28
CA SER A 79 22.70 -19.54 4.51
C SER A 79 22.79 -18.61 5.73
N ASN A 80 23.05 -17.32 5.49
CA ASN A 80 23.26 -16.31 6.54
C ASN A 80 22.04 -15.39 6.73
N LEU A 81 20.84 -15.81 6.33
CA LEU A 81 19.62 -14.98 6.50
C LEU A 81 19.36 -14.55 7.95
N ARG A 82 19.89 -15.30 8.91
CA ARG A 82 19.78 -14.99 10.35
C ARG A 82 20.46 -13.69 10.74
N ASP A 83 21.47 -13.27 9.98
CA ASP A 83 22.27 -12.07 10.29
C ASP A 83 21.64 -10.79 9.72
N PHE A 84 20.53 -10.91 8.98
CA PHE A 84 19.84 -9.79 8.35
C PHE A 84 18.49 -9.51 8.99
N TYR A 85 18.15 -8.23 9.11
CA TYR A 85 16.79 -7.82 9.43
C TYR A 85 15.99 -7.75 8.12
N ILE A 86 15.07 -8.69 7.91
CA ILE A 86 14.17 -8.66 6.75
C ILE A 86 12.97 -7.79 7.11
N ALA A 87 12.92 -6.57 6.59
CA ALA A 87 11.80 -5.67 6.86
C ALA A 87 10.57 -6.02 6.01
N TRP A 88 10.81 -6.48 4.77
CA TRP A 88 9.77 -6.72 3.78
C TRP A 88 9.98 -8.07 3.08
N VAL A 89 8.91 -8.82 2.94
CA VAL A 89 8.86 -10.04 2.13
C VAL A 89 7.77 -9.88 1.09
N THR A 90 8.14 -9.89 -0.18
CA THR A 90 7.20 -9.85 -1.30
C THR A 90 7.12 -11.21 -1.96
N ILE A 91 5.91 -11.73 -2.12
CA ILE A 91 5.64 -12.89 -2.97
C ILE A 91 4.88 -12.41 -4.20
N THR A 92 5.45 -12.63 -5.37
CA THR A 92 4.88 -12.28 -6.66
C THR A 92 4.47 -13.54 -7.41
N PHE A 93 3.21 -13.60 -7.86
CA PHE A 93 2.72 -14.64 -8.76
C PHE A 93 2.75 -14.14 -10.21
N GLU A 94 3.68 -14.65 -11.01
CA GLU A 94 3.73 -14.46 -12.47
C GLU A 94 3.17 -15.73 -13.13
N ASP A 95 2.27 -15.67 -14.10
CA ASP A 95 1.73 -16.87 -14.77
C ASP A 95 1.34 -18.02 -13.80
N GLY A 96 0.38 -17.74 -12.92
CA GLY A 96 -0.22 -18.69 -12.00
C GLY A 96 -0.80 -19.90 -12.71
N ASP A 97 -0.83 -21.01 -11.98
CA ASP A 97 -1.39 -22.29 -12.41
C ASP A 97 -2.23 -22.83 -11.24
N ALA A 98 -3.29 -23.58 -11.53
CA ALA A 98 -4.14 -24.20 -10.52
C ALA A 98 -3.47 -25.41 -9.81
N LEU A 99 -2.29 -25.83 -10.29
CA LEU A 99 -1.52 -26.94 -9.72
C LEU A 99 -1.02 -26.69 -8.28
N ASN A 100 -0.52 -27.77 -7.67
CA ASN A 100 -0.04 -27.78 -6.29
C ASN A 100 1.17 -26.85 -6.07
N VAL A 101 1.28 -26.33 -4.85
CA VAL A 101 2.42 -25.54 -4.40
C VAL A 101 3.68 -26.41 -4.32
N ASP A 102 4.76 -25.94 -4.93
CA ASP A 102 6.08 -26.56 -4.74
C ASP A 102 6.47 -26.51 -3.24
N HIS A 103 6.73 -27.71 -2.69
CA HIS A 103 6.98 -27.93 -1.27
C HIS A 103 8.21 -27.15 -0.78
N ASP A 104 9.24 -26.99 -1.61
CA ASP A 104 10.46 -26.27 -1.23
C ASP A 104 10.18 -24.78 -1.02
N ILE A 105 9.20 -24.22 -1.73
CA ILE A 105 8.77 -22.83 -1.57
C ILE A 105 8.04 -22.66 -0.24
N ALA A 106 7.07 -23.55 0.01
CA ALA A 106 6.29 -23.52 1.24
C ALA A 106 7.22 -23.60 2.46
N GLU A 107 8.22 -24.48 2.44
CA GLU A 107 9.21 -24.61 3.52
C GLU A 107 10.10 -23.38 3.68
N ARG A 108 10.61 -22.81 2.58
CA ARG A 108 11.43 -21.60 2.65
C ARG A 108 10.65 -20.40 3.18
N VAL A 109 9.42 -20.22 2.72
CA VAL A 109 8.56 -19.15 3.18
C VAL A 109 8.20 -19.35 4.65
N ARG A 110 7.87 -20.58 5.08
CA ARG A 110 7.68 -20.94 6.50
C ARG A 110 8.93 -20.64 7.32
N TYR A 111 10.12 -20.97 6.82
CA TYR A 111 11.39 -20.68 7.49
C TYR A 111 11.58 -19.18 7.71
N ILE A 112 11.45 -18.36 6.65
CA ILE A 112 11.59 -16.89 6.77
C ILE A 112 10.56 -16.34 7.77
N ARG A 113 9.30 -16.76 7.66
CA ARG A 113 8.23 -16.35 8.58
C ARG A 113 8.53 -16.72 10.03
N SER A 114 9.09 -17.90 10.28
CA SER A 114 9.41 -18.35 11.64
C SER A 114 10.50 -17.50 12.30
N ARG A 115 11.44 -16.95 11.49
CA ARG A 115 12.60 -16.18 11.93
C ARG A 115 12.38 -14.68 11.94
N HIS A 116 11.55 -14.18 11.03
CA HIS A 116 11.31 -12.75 10.83
C HIS A 116 9.80 -12.49 10.97
N ARG A 117 9.29 -12.68 12.19
CA ARG A 117 7.86 -12.58 12.51
C ARG A 117 7.30 -11.15 12.35
N GLU A 118 8.16 -10.16 12.55
CA GLU A 118 7.83 -8.74 12.41
C GLU A 118 7.97 -8.22 10.97
N SER A 119 8.42 -9.05 10.03
CA SER A 119 8.48 -8.67 8.62
C SER A 119 7.10 -8.33 8.09
N ARG A 120 7.06 -7.37 7.17
CA ARG A 120 5.86 -7.02 6.43
C ARG A 120 5.72 -7.90 5.21
N TRP A 121 4.65 -8.67 5.18
CA TRP A 121 4.38 -9.60 4.09
C TRP A 121 3.50 -8.95 3.03
N CYS A 122 4.00 -8.90 1.80
CA CYS A 122 3.31 -8.35 0.65
C CYS A 122 3.04 -9.46 -0.34
N LEU A 123 1.81 -9.52 -0.84
CA LEU A 123 1.41 -10.38 -1.93
C LEU A 123 1.22 -9.52 -3.18
N GLN A 124 1.83 -9.91 -4.30
CA GLN A 124 1.64 -9.28 -5.60
C GLN A 124 1.13 -10.32 -6.60
N MET A 125 0.00 -10.02 -7.21
CA MET A 125 -0.69 -10.82 -8.20
C MET A 125 -0.45 -10.20 -9.58
N ASP A 126 0.56 -10.68 -10.28
CA ASP A 126 0.83 -10.37 -11.70
C ASP A 126 0.25 -11.46 -12.62
N SER A 127 -0.70 -12.22 -12.09
CA SER A 127 -1.38 -13.31 -12.76
C SER A 127 -2.86 -13.28 -12.41
N PRO A 128 -3.74 -13.68 -13.34
CA PRO A 128 -5.18 -13.78 -13.07
C PRO A 128 -5.55 -14.95 -12.14
N ILE A 129 -4.60 -15.86 -11.85
CA ILE A 129 -4.86 -17.12 -11.14
C ILE A 129 -4.02 -17.23 -9.86
N ILE A 130 -4.66 -17.67 -8.78
CA ILE A 130 -4.02 -18.20 -7.56
C ILE A 130 -4.64 -19.56 -7.21
N SER A 131 -3.83 -20.49 -6.71
CA SER A 131 -4.34 -21.80 -6.27
C SER A 131 -4.92 -21.74 -4.86
N GLU A 132 -5.86 -22.65 -4.56
CA GLU A 132 -6.48 -22.81 -3.24
C GLU A 132 -5.43 -22.96 -2.13
N GLN A 133 -4.43 -23.81 -2.35
CA GLN A 133 -3.36 -24.07 -1.37
C GLN A 133 -2.54 -22.82 -1.04
N TRP A 134 -2.23 -22.00 -2.06
CA TRP A 134 -1.56 -20.72 -1.81
C TRP A 134 -2.48 -19.78 -1.02
N ALA A 135 -3.74 -19.68 -1.41
CA ALA A 135 -4.71 -18.84 -0.72
C ALA A 135 -4.90 -19.26 0.74
N GLU A 136 -5.01 -20.56 1.03
CA GLU A 136 -5.08 -21.11 2.39
C GLU A 136 -3.81 -20.76 3.19
N CYS A 137 -2.64 -20.96 2.61
CA CYS A 137 -1.36 -20.61 3.24
C CYS A 137 -1.34 -19.13 3.59
N LEU A 138 -1.55 -18.25 2.61
CA LEU A 138 -1.53 -16.80 2.71
C LEU A 138 -2.57 -16.27 3.70
N SER A 139 -3.73 -16.91 3.75
CA SER A 139 -4.80 -16.62 4.69
C SER A 139 -4.40 -16.85 6.16
N THR A 140 -3.37 -17.65 6.45
CA THR A 140 -2.85 -17.79 7.82
C THR A 140 -1.80 -16.74 8.18
N TRP A 141 -1.45 -15.86 7.24
CA TRP A 141 -0.36 -14.89 7.39
C TRP A 141 -0.92 -13.53 7.75
N LYS A 142 -0.13 -12.74 8.49
CA LYS A 142 -0.42 -11.33 8.70
C LYS A 142 0.05 -10.55 7.46
N LEU A 143 -0.71 -10.66 6.36
CA LEU A 143 -0.40 -9.94 5.13
C LEU A 143 -0.56 -8.45 5.37
N HIS A 144 0.52 -7.71 5.17
CA HIS A 144 0.53 -6.25 5.26
C HIS A 144 -0.12 -5.62 4.03
N CYS A 145 0.18 -6.14 2.84
CA CYS A 145 -0.19 -5.55 1.57
C CYS A 145 -0.61 -6.62 0.55
N LEU A 146 -1.62 -6.30 -0.26
CA LEU A 146 -2.06 -7.06 -1.41
C LEU A 146 -2.03 -6.13 -2.63
N THR A 147 -1.30 -6.51 -3.66
CA THR A 147 -1.21 -5.80 -4.93
C THR A 147 -1.77 -6.72 -6.01
N ILE A 148 -2.73 -6.24 -6.79
CA ILE A 148 -3.34 -6.95 -7.91
C ILE A 148 -3.05 -6.14 -9.17
N CYS A 149 -2.20 -6.66 -10.05
CA CYS A 149 -1.75 -5.99 -11.28
C CYS A 149 -2.46 -6.52 -12.53
N THR A 150 -3.29 -7.55 -12.39
CA THR A 150 -4.04 -8.17 -13.48
C THR A 150 -5.43 -8.52 -12.99
N GLU A 151 -6.42 -8.40 -13.86
CA GLU A 151 -7.78 -8.83 -13.54
C GLU A 151 -7.80 -10.32 -13.16
N LEU A 152 -8.37 -10.62 -12.00
CA LEU A 152 -8.43 -11.97 -11.46
C LEU A 152 -9.59 -12.74 -12.09
N GLN A 153 -9.40 -14.04 -12.30
CA GLN A 153 -10.52 -14.94 -12.56
C GLN A 153 -11.45 -15.00 -11.34
N GLU A 154 -12.74 -15.23 -11.57
CA GLU A 154 -13.77 -15.29 -10.52
C GLU A 154 -13.35 -16.18 -9.34
N SER A 155 -12.84 -17.38 -9.63
CA SER A 155 -12.33 -18.29 -8.60
C SER A 155 -11.21 -17.65 -7.77
N SER A 156 -10.24 -17.01 -8.42
CA SER A 156 -9.09 -16.38 -7.75
C SER A 156 -9.46 -15.11 -7.00
N LEU A 157 -10.48 -14.38 -7.47
CA LEU A 157 -11.04 -13.25 -6.75
C LEU A 157 -11.69 -13.73 -5.44
N GLU A 158 -12.45 -14.82 -5.46
CA GLU A 158 -13.04 -15.39 -4.25
C GLU A 158 -11.95 -15.81 -3.25
N LEU A 159 -10.86 -16.41 -3.73
CA LEU A 159 -9.70 -16.70 -2.90
C LEU A 159 -9.10 -15.43 -2.27
N CYS A 160 -8.99 -14.34 -3.04
CA CYS A 160 -8.51 -13.06 -2.54
C CYS A 160 -9.47 -12.41 -1.55
N LYS A 161 -10.79 -12.52 -1.74
CA LYS A 161 -11.82 -12.07 -0.79
C LYS A 161 -11.60 -12.73 0.57
N ARG A 162 -11.43 -14.06 0.61
CA ARG A 162 -11.14 -14.80 1.86
C ARG A 162 -9.83 -14.37 2.52
N ILE A 163 -8.80 -14.06 1.73
CA ILE A 163 -7.53 -13.52 2.26
C ILE A 163 -7.77 -12.17 2.92
N VAL A 164 -8.52 -11.28 2.26
CA VAL A 164 -8.88 -9.96 2.77
C VAL A 164 -9.69 -10.09 4.06
N GLU A 165 -10.78 -10.86 4.06
CA GLU A 165 -11.71 -11.02 5.19
C GLU A 165 -11.07 -11.41 6.51
N LYS A 166 -9.91 -12.08 6.50
CA LYS A 166 -9.17 -12.42 7.72
C LYS A 166 -8.55 -11.22 8.46
N GLY A 167 -8.72 -10.01 7.94
CA GLY A 167 -8.59 -8.77 8.72
C GLY A 167 -7.16 -8.39 9.12
N ALA A 168 -6.15 -8.95 8.44
CA ALA A 168 -4.75 -8.58 8.68
C ALA A 168 -4.23 -7.52 7.70
N LEU A 169 -4.98 -7.23 6.63
CA LEU A 169 -4.54 -6.38 5.53
C LEU A 169 -4.53 -4.91 5.94
N THR A 170 -3.42 -4.23 5.68
CA THR A 170 -3.31 -2.78 5.91
C THR A 170 -3.39 -1.97 4.63
N LYS A 171 -3.06 -2.59 3.48
CA LYS A 171 -3.02 -1.94 2.17
C LYS A 171 -3.52 -2.84 1.05
N LEU A 172 -4.28 -2.28 0.13
CA LEU A 172 -4.71 -2.93 -1.12
C LEU A 172 -4.36 -2.03 -2.30
N LEU A 173 -3.72 -2.58 -3.32
CA LEU A 173 -3.40 -1.87 -4.56
C LEU A 173 -4.03 -2.62 -5.74
N LEU A 174 -4.94 -1.96 -6.44
CA LEU A 174 -5.53 -2.44 -7.69
C LEU A 174 -4.85 -1.68 -8.85
N CYS A 175 -3.85 -2.30 -9.46
CA CYS A 175 -2.91 -1.73 -10.42
C CYS A 175 -3.27 -2.00 -11.90
N TYR A 176 -4.46 -2.54 -12.17
CA TYR A 176 -5.00 -2.76 -13.51
C TYR A 176 -6.21 -1.85 -13.78
N ASP A 177 -6.58 -1.74 -15.05
CA ASP A 177 -7.76 -1.02 -15.48
C ASP A 177 -9.02 -1.81 -15.10
N ILE A 178 -9.65 -1.44 -13.98
CA ILE A 178 -10.95 -1.98 -13.55
C ILE A 178 -12.00 -1.52 -14.56
N THR A 179 -12.67 -2.48 -15.19
CA THR A 179 -13.78 -2.26 -16.13
C THR A 179 -15.12 -2.44 -15.42
N ASP A 180 -16.23 -2.16 -16.10
CA ASP A 180 -17.58 -2.38 -15.55
C ASP A 180 -17.85 -3.88 -15.27
N GLU A 181 -17.17 -4.78 -15.99
CA GLU A 181 -17.21 -6.23 -15.75
C GLU A 181 -16.46 -6.61 -14.46
N SER A 182 -15.54 -5.75 -14.00
CA SER A 182 -14.72 -5.96 -12.80
C SER A 182 -15.37 -5.44 -11.50
N ARG A 183 -16.70 -5.25 -11.46
CA ARG A 183 -17.46 -4.73 -10.27
C ARG A 183 -17.07 -5.43 -8.97
N ASP A 184 -16.79 -6.71 -9.08
CA ASP A 184 -16.46 -7.62 -8.02
C ASP A 184 -15.11 -7.25 -7.31
N SER A 185 -14.23 -6.57 -8.03
CA SER A 185 -12.98 -5.99 -7.51
C SER A 185 -13.23 -4.72 -6.70
N VAL A 186 -14.29 -3.97 -7.03
CA VAL A 186 -14.73 -2.80 -6.26
C VAL A 186 -15.30 -3.26 -4.92
N GLU A 187 -16.07 -4.35 -4.91
CA GLU A 187 -16.57 -4.95 -3.67
C GLU A 187 -15.44 -5.49 -2.78
N LEU A 188 -14.39 -6.06 -3.37
CA LEU A 188 -13.17 -6.41 -2.63
C LEU A 188 -12.55 -5.18 -1.96
N ALA A 189 -12.46 -4.06 -2.69
CA ALA A 189 -11.90 -2.81 -2.18
C ALA A 189 -12.73 -2.20 -1.05
N LYS A 190 -14.07 -2.18 -1.20
CA LYS A 190 -15.00 -1.75 -0.13
C LYS A 190 -14.86 -2.62 1.11
N SER A 191 -14.79 -3.94 0.92
CA SER A 191 -14.62 -4.90 2.02
C SER A 191 -13.32 -4.68 2.78
N ALA A 192 -12.22 -4.44 2.06
CA ALA A 192 -10.93 -4.08 2.66
C ALA A 192 -11.03 -2.75 3.44
N LEU A 193 -11.64 -1.72 2.84
CA LEU A 193 -11.84 -0.42 3.47
C LEU A 193 -12.63 -0.49 4.77
N LEU A 194 -13.52 -1.46 4.97
CA LEU A 194 -14.30 -1.59 6.22
C LEU A 194 -13.53 -2.20 7.39
N GLN A 195 -12.33 -2.73 7.15
CA GLN A 195 -11.53 -3.35 8.20
C GLN A 195 -10.91 -2.30 9.12
N GLU A 196 -10.81 -2.64 10.41
CA GLU A 196 -10.26 -1.73 11.42
C GLU A 196 -8.78 -1.42 11.20
N ARG A 197 -8.00 -2.41 10.74
CA ARG A 197 -6.55 -2.29 10.50
C ARG A 197 -6.18 -1.76 9.13
N PHE A 198 -7.16 -1.63 8.23
CA PHE A 198 -6.91 -1.17 6.88
C PHE A 198 -6.64 0.34 6.87
N THR A 199 -5.63 0.75 6.12
CA THR A 199 -5.16 2.14 6.10
C THR A 199 -5.21 2.75 4.71
N SER A 200 -4.75 2.04 3.67
CA SER A 200 -4.54 2.64 2.36
C SER A 200 -5.08 1.77 1.23
N LEU A 201 -5.91 2.34 0.37
CA LEU A 201 -6.32 1.75 -0.90
C LEU A 201 -5.64 2.50 -2.05
N TYR A 202 -5.18 1.80 -3.06
CA TYR A 202 -4.70 2.39 -4.31
C TYR A 202 -5.50 1.81 -5.46
N ILE A 203 -5.95 2.64 -6.39
CA ILE A 203 -6.69 2.22 -7.57
C ILE A 203 -6.13 2.92 -8.82
N ARG A 204 -5.82 2.15 -9.86
CA ARG A 204 -5.35 2.62 -11.19
C ARG A 204 -6.48 2.72 -12.22
N SER A 205 -7.72 2.94 -11.79
CA SER A 205 -8.87 3.06 -12.68
C SER A 205 -9.85 4.11 -12.17
N ARG A 206 -10.60 4.70 -13.10
CA ARG A 206 -11.61 5.72 -12.84
C ARG A 206 -12.98 5.13 -12.53
N SER A 207 -13.33 4.01 -13.17
CA SER A 207 -14.65 3.40 -13.05
C SER A 207 -15.13 3.27 -11.59
N PRO A 208 -14.29 2.79 -10.64
CA PRO A 208 -14.75 2.60 -9.26
C PRO A 208 -14.78 3.88 -8.42
N LEU A 209 -14.23 5.01 -8.89
CA LEU A 209 -14.00 6.18 -8.04
C LEU A 209 -15.31 6.76 -7.49
N THR A 210 -16.32 6.95 -8.35
CA THR A 210 -17.64 7.45 -7.93
C THR A 210 -18.27 6.52 -6.90
N GLU A 211 -18.22 5.21 -7.16
CA GLU A 211 -18.79 4.19 -6.28
C GLU A 211 -18.07 4.12 -4.92
N ILE A 212 -16.75 4.31 -4.89
CA ILE A 212 -15.97 4.39 -3.63
C ILE A 212 -16.31 5.67 -2.86
N ILE A 213 -16.56 6.79 -3.53
CA ILE A 213 -16.97 8.04 -2.88
C ILE A 213 -18.37 7.92 -2.29
N ASP A 214 -19.32 7.36 -3.04
CA ASP A 214 -20.68 7.13 -2.55
C ASP A 214 -20.68 6.12 -1.39
N PHE A 215 -19.86 5.07 -1.50
CA PHE A 215 -19.63 4.14 -0.40
C PHE A 215 -19.10 4.85 0.85
N TRP A 216 -18.19 5.80 0.68
CA TRP A 216 -17.65 6.59 1.78
C TRP A 216 -18.71 7.52 2.40
N ARG A 217 -19.52 8.21 1.59
CA ARG A 217 -20.62 9.07 2.10
C ARG A 217 -21.53 8.31 3.07
N VAL A 218 -21.76 7.02 2.82
CA VAL A 218 -22.58 6.15 3.68
C VAL A 218 -21.82 5.65 4.92
N ASN A 219 -20.49 5.49 4.84
CA ASN A 219 -19.67 4.82 5.86
C ASN A 219 -18.59 5.70 6.51
N ALA A 220 -18.71 7.04 6.42
CA ALA A 220 -17.64 7.98 6.78
C ALA A 220 -17.02 7.71 8.16
N HIS A 221 -17.85 7.47 9.17
CA HIS A 221 -17.41 7.14 10.54
C HIS A 221 -16.50 5.91 10.65
N ARG A 222 -16.68 4.91 9.78
CA ARG A 222 -15.85 3.68 9.75
C ARG A 222 -14.59 3.84 8.91
N LEU A 223 -14.55 4.89 8.09
CA LEU A 223 -13.49 5.13 7.12
C LEU A 223 -12.54 6.26 7.55
N SER A 224 -12.83 6.94 8.67
CA SER A 224 -11.95 7.90 9.30
C SER A 224 -10.52 7.33 9.48
N GLY A 225 -9.53 8.13 9.10
CA GLY A 225 -8.12 7.79 9.17
C GLY A 225 -7.58 6.96 7.99
N LYS A 226 -8.41 6.61 7.01
CA LYS A 226 -8.00 5.85 5.82
C LYS A 226 -7.66 6.79 4.66
N ASP A 227 -6.88 6.29 3.72
CA ASP A 227 -6.55 6.97 2.48
C ASP A 227 -6.91 6.12 1.26
N VAL A 228 -7.35 6.77 0.20
CA VAL A 228 -7.50 6.14 -1.12
C VAL A 228 -6.74 6.97 -2.16
N LEU A 229 -5.76 6.35 -2.79
CA LEU A 229 -4.97 6.92 -3.87
C LEU A 229 -5.49 6.46 -5.22
N PHE A 230 -5.68 7.40 -6.13
CA PHE A 230 -6.10 7.15 -7.49
C PHE A 230 -5.02 7.60 -8.46
N ASP A 231 -4.67 6.75 -9.41
CA ASP A 231 -3.79 7.11 -10.52
C ASP A 231 -4.64 7.24 -11.80
N GLY A 232 -4.81 8.47 -12.28
CA GLY A 232 -5.72 8.80 -13.38
C GLY A 232 -5.32 10.08 -14.11
N LYS A 233 -6.13 10.54 -15.07
CA LYS A 233 -5.92 11.88 -15.68
C LYS A 233 -6.87 12.87 -15.02
N TYR A 234 -6.38 14.07 -14.72
CA TYR A 234 -7.15 15.13 -14.05
C TYR A 234 -8.47 15.47 -14.76
N GLN A 235 -8.46 15.52 -16.10
CA GLN A 235 -9.65 15.82 -16.91
C GLN A 235 -10.84 14.92 -16.58
N SER A 236 -10.60 13.76 -16.00
CA SER A 236 -11.57 12.69 -15.87
C SER A 236 -12.22 12.61 -14.50
N VAL A 237 -11.79 13.46 -13.58
CA VAL A 237 -12.44 13.71 -12.29
C VAL A 237 -13.01 15.12 -12.21
N THR A 238 -12.93 15.91 -13.29
CA THR A 238 -13.43 17.30 -13.39
C THR A 238 -14.89 17.43 -12.95
N HIS A 239 -15.75 16.50 -13.34
CA HIS A 239 -17.16 16.49 -12.96
C HIS A 239 -17.37 16.31 -11.44
N MET A 240 -16.48 15.57 -10.77
CA MET A 240 -16.55 15.37 -9.32
C MET A 240 -16.18 16.63 -8.54
N TYR A 241 -15.41 17.56 -9.10
CA TYR A 241 -15.02 18.79 -8.39
C TYR A 241 -16.20 19.65 -7.97
N ASN A 242 -17.35 19.51 -8.64
CA ASN A 242 -18.56 20.22 -8.24
C ASN A 242 -19.02 19.82 -6.82
N ASP A 243 -18.70 18.60 -6.40
CA ASP A 243 -19.01 18.09 -5.07
C ASP A 243 -17.96 18.52 -4.03
N PHE A 244 -16.82 19.07 -4.46
CA PHE A 244 -15.69 19.42 -3.59
C PHE A 244 -15.44 20.94 -3.57
N ARG A 245 -15.68 21.56 -2.41
CA ARG A 245 -15.30 22.96 -2.18
C ARG A 245 -13.80 23.09 -1.92
N LEU A 246 -13.22 24.23 -2.30
CA LEU A 246 -11.85 24.54 -1.90
C LEU A 246 -11.80 24.69 -0.37
N CYS A 247 -10.80 24.08 0.26
CA CYS A 247 -10.59 24.24 1.70
C CYS A 247 -10.23 25.69 2.03
N ASN A 248 -10.77 26.21 3.13
CA ASN A 248 -10.29 27.47 3.73
C ASN A 248 -9.11 27.18 4.68
N GLU A 249 -8.53 28.22 5.29
CA GLU A 249 -7.40 28.04 6.21
C GLU A 249 -7.75 27.21 7.45
N GLU A 250 -8.99 27.23 7.91
CA GLU A 250 -9.41 26.46 9.08
C GLU A 250 -9.52 24.95 8.80
N ASP A 251 -9.93 24.58 7.59
CA ASP A 251 -9.95 23.19 7.11
C ASP A 251 -8.52 22.63 6.94
N TRP A 252 -7.53 23.52 6.73
CA TRP A 252 -6.14 23.15 6.44
C TRP A 252 -5.35 22.73 7.67
N ILE A 253 -5.60 23.35 8.83
CA ILE A 253 -4.83 23.11 10.06
C ILE A 253 -4.85 21.63 10.51
N PRO A 254 -6.00 20.92 10.54
CA PRO A 254 -6.02 19.50 10.89
C PRO A 254 -5.25 18.63 9.89
N ILE A 255 -5.33 18.95 8.59
CA ILE A 255 -4.63 18.25 7.52
C ILE A 255 -3.12 18.41 7.68
N GLU A 256 -2.62 19.63 7.86
CA GLU A 256 -1.19 19.85 8.07
C GLU A 256 -0.68 19.12 9.31
N LYS A 257 -1.40 19.17 10.43
CA LYS A 257 -0.95 18.50 11.66
C LYS A 257 -0.89 16.98 11.54
N ARG A 258 -1.91 16.37 10.91
CA ARG A 258 -2.04 14.91 10.83
C ARG A 258 -1.29 14.33 9.63
N TYR A 259 -1.05 15.14 8.60
CA TYR A 259 -0.59 14.70 7.28
C TYR A 259 0.45 15.62 6.65
N ALA A 260 1.20 16.44 7.40
CA ALA A 260 2.31 17.27 6.88
C ALA A 260 3.24 16.52 5.90
N TYR A 261 3.37 15.21 6.08
CA TYR A 261 4.19 14.34 5.26
C TYR A 261 3.46 13.72 4.07
N PHE A 262 2.16 13.40 4.18
CA PHE A 262 1.45 12.57 3.20
C PHE A 262 1.36 13.20 1.80
N PRO A 263 0.92 14.46 1.60
CA PRO A 263 0.91 15.09 0.29
C PRO A 263 2.32 15.28 -0.26
N ARG A 264 3.30 15.60 0.60
CA ARG A 264 4.69 15.88 0.18
C ARG A 264 5.46 14.62 -0.22
N THR A 265 5.04 13.45 0.27
CA THR A 265 5.64 12.16 -0.12
C THR A 265 5.03 11.57 -1.39
N LEU A 266 3.85 12.04 -1.80
CA LEU A 266 3.08 11.47 -2.90
C LEU A 266 2.94 12.40 -4.11
N PHE A 267 3.15 13.71 -3.92
CA PHE A 267 3.04 14.74 -4.94
C PHE A 267 4.27 15.64 -4.89
N ASP A 268 4.81 15.97 -6.05
CA ASP A 268 5.95 16.88 -6.16
C ASP A 268 5.52 18.30 -5.77
N ILE A 269 4.34 18.72 -6.26
CA ILE A 269 3.71 19.99 -5.91
C ILE A 269 2.23 19.75 -5.62
N PRO A 270 1.84 19.43 -4.36
CA PRO A 270 0.45 19.15 -4.04
C PRO A 270 -0.44 20.38 -4.28
N SER A 271 -1.61 20.17 -4.86
CA SER A 271 -2.65 21.17 -4.97
C SER A 271 -3.13 21.64 -3.59
N ARG A 272 -3.81 22.79 -3.56
CA ARG A 272 -4.68 23.09 -2.41
C ARG A 272 -5.74 21.98 -2.29
N PRO A 273 -6.01 21.47 -1.09
CA PRO A 273 -6.97 20.40 -0.93
C PRO A 273 -8.37 20.94 -1.16
N ARG A 274 -9.23 20.02 -1.53
CA ARG A 274 -10.66 20.29 -1.61
C ARG A 274 -11.40 19.35 -0.68
N CYS A 275 -12.38 19.88 0.03
CA CYS A 275 -13.21 19.12 0.96
C CYS A 275 -14.52 18.76 0.27
N LEU A 276 -14.99 17.53 0.42
CA LEU A 276 -16.31 17.15 -0.06
C LEU A 276 -17.38 17.94 0.70
N ASN A 277 -18.32 18.54 -0.03
CA ASN A 277 -19.53 19.11 0.54
C ASN A 277 -20.45 17.97 0.98
N PHE A 278 -20.64 17.80 2.29
CA PHE A 278 -21.83 17.13 2.76
C PHE A 278 -22.99 18.12 2.72
N ASP A 279 -24.13 17.70 2.17
CA ASP A 279 -25.36 18.48 2.09
C ASP A 279 -25.93 18.82 3.49
N GLY A 280 -25.26 19.72 4.21
CA GLY A 280 -25.70 20.32 5.48
C GLY A 280 -25.82 19.38 6.67
N ARG A 281 -25.37 18.13 6.60
CA ARG A 281 -25.66 17.10 7.63
C ARG A 281 -24.54 16.79 8.63
N SER A 282 -23.30 17.21 8.41
CA SER A 282 -22.24 16.96 9.39
C SER A 282 -21.37 18.21 9.59
N ASN A 283 -21.62 18.93 10.68
CA ASN A 283 -20.65 19.89 11.24
C ASN A 283 -19.50 19.20 12.00
N GLU A 284 -19.46 17.87 11.98
CA GLU A 284 -18.38 17.09 12.58
C GLU A 284 -17.17 17.10 11.64
N LYS A 285 -16.18 17.95 11.98
CA LYS A 285 -14.92 18.10 11.23
C LYS A 285 -14.14 16.78 11.07
N GLU A 286 -14.50 15.75 11.83
CA GLU A 286 -13.83 14.44 11.90
C GLU A 286 -14.32 13.42 10.86
N HIS A 287 -15.16 13.82 9.91
CA HIS A 287 -15.68 12.94 8.86
C HIS A 287 -15.54 13.53 7.47
N ASN A 288 -14.55 14.41 7.26
CA ASN A 288 -14.33 15.05 5.96
C ASN A 288 -13.51 14.16 5.01
N MET A 289 -13.80 14.27 3.71
CA MET A 289 -12.96 13.72 2.65
C MET A 289 -12.23 14.87 1.97
N PHE A 290 -10.90 14.76 1.92
CA PHE A 290 -10.03 15.71 1.27
C PHE A 290 -9.45 15.13 -0.01
N MET A 291 -9.51 15.90 -1.08
CA MET A 291 -8.92 15.56 -2.37
C MET A 291 -7.68 16.41 -2.62
N PHE A 292 -6.59 15.77 -2.99
CA PHE A 292 -5.32 16.34 -3.42
C PHE A 292 -5.00 15.87 -4.83
N TYR A 293 -4.27 16.67 -5.60
CA TYR A 293 -3.71 16.25 -6.89
C TYR A 293 -2.36 16.92 -7.13
N ASP A 294 -1.55 16.35 -8.02
CA ASP A 294 -0.30 17.00 -8.42
C ASP A 294 -0.60 18.24 -9.29
N SER A 295 -0.14 19.40 -8.87
CA SER A 295 -0.34 20.68 -9.54
C SER A 295 0.77 21.04 -10.52
N ALA A 296 1.90 20.30 -10.52
CA ALA A 296 3.01 20.55 -11.44
C ALA A 296 2.69 20.23 -12.92
N ILE A 297 1.56 19.56 -13.19
CA ILE A 297 1.22 19.01 -14.50
C ILE A 297 -0.23 19.38 -14.85
N CYS A 298 -0.49 20.65 -15.13
CA CYS A 298 -1.81 21.07 -15.57
C CYS A 298 -2.13 20.73 -17.04
N ASP A 299 -1.14 20.47 -17.90
CA ASP A 299 -1.42 20.48 -19.34
C ASP A 299 -1.26 19.17 -20.12
N THR A 300 -0.56 18.11 -19.66
CA THR A 300 -0.38 16.92 -20.54
C THR A 300 -0.17 15.53 -19.94
N VAL A 301 0.08 15.32 -18.65
CA VAL A 301 0.47 14.00 -18.13
C VAL A 301 -0.42 13.56 -16.96
N THR A 302 -0.57 12.25 -16.77
CA THR A 302 -1.29 11.57 -15.68
C THR A 302 -1.12 12.29 -14.34
N ASN A 303 -2.23 12.59 -13.67
CA ASN A 303 -2.27 13.27 -12.39
C ASN A 303 -2.71 12.27 -11.33
N THR A 304 -1.83 11.96 -10.38
CA THR A 304 -2.26 11.24 -9.18
C THR A 304 -3.25 12.10 -8.42
N ILE A 305 -4.31 11.48 -7.91
CA ILE A 305 -5.30 12.09 -7.04
C ILE A 305 -5.29 11.32 -5.73
N GLY A 306 -5.12 12.02 -4.62
CA GLY A 306 -5.21 11.42 -3.29
C GLY A 306 -6.53 11.83 -2.64
N LEU A 307 -7.32 10.85 -2.21
CA LEU A 307 -8.43 11.05 -1.30
C LEU A 307 -7.99 10.66 0.10
N LEU A 308 -8.30 11.52 1.05
CA LEU A 308 -8.00 11.33 2.45
C LEU A 308 -9.28 11.42 3.25
N PHE A 309 -9.57 10.40 4.05
CA PHE A 309 -10.73 10.35 4.92
C PHE A 309 -10.26 10.67 6.33
N THR A 310 -10.60 11.86 6.82
CA THR A 310 -10.36 12.23 8.23
C THR A 310 -11.48 11.74 9.10
#